data_AF-A0A7K8RXP2-F1
#
_entry.id   AF-A0A7K8RXP2-F1
#
_cell.length_a   1.000
_cell.length_b   1.000
_cell.length_c   1.000
_cell.angle_alpha   90.00
_cell.angle_beta   90.00
_cell.angle_gamma   90.00
#
_symmetry.space_group_name_H-M   'P 1'
#
loop_
_entity.id
_entity.type
_entity.pdbx_description
1 polymer ?
#
loop_
_entity_poly.entity_id
_entity_poly.type
_entity_poly.pdbx_seq_one_letter_code
_entity_poly.pdbx_strand_id
1 'polypeptide(L)'
;MEGKLPCLLLLVGAVMTAQCQGLHMRFKRGARSRAICTDNSSAEIYQHRGTWLRLSGSRIEYCRCDSGRSRCHTVPVRVCTRNKCYNGGQCSQAYYSPQLFICQCHQGFSGKQCEIDTEVKCYKDTGVTYRGTWSMTESGTECLNWNSDGLVNWMYSGQREDAAELGLGNHNYCRNPDDDSRPWCYIYKGGRYTWEHCSVPSCSKVRNTNCSSGRGTDYRGSHSVTSSGATCLKWNSLILINKVYTAWRRDAYRLGLGSHNFCRNPDNDSKPWCHVLKGNQLTWEYCNVPNCSTCGLRQRRARQFRIQGGSSTDIAAHPWQAAIFVKYHRVPGEHFLCGGILISSCWVLSAAHCFEEGFSTNQLKIVLGRTSRATPEESEQKFQVKNYIVHQRFDSENFNNDIALLQLNSDAEDCALETGTVRTACLPTPELQLPDWTECEISGYGKNEEFSPFYSERLKEGRVRLFPASRCTAQYLDNRTVTENMLCAGDTRHLDDACKGDSGGPLVCMKDDRMFLIGIISWGIGCGRKDIPGVYTNVIRYLDWIQDTMKL
;
A
#
# COMPACT_ATOMS: atom_id res chain seq x y z
N MET A 1 66.94 -2.70 -55.01
CA MET A 1 65.60 -2.44 -54.46
C MET A 1 65.33 -0.96 -54.66
N GLU A 2 64.59 -0.69 -55.72
CA GLU A 2 64.29 0.62 -56.34
C GLU A 2 63.48 1.51 -55.36
N GLY A 3 63.52 2.83 -55.36
CA GLY A 3 64.21 3.82 -56.18
C GLY A 3 64.14 5.17 -55.45
N LYS A 4 65.22 5.95 -55.58
CA LYS A 4 65.48 7.22 -54.90
C LYS A 4 65.17 8.41 -55.82
N LEU A 5 64.71 9.50 -55.18
CA LEU A 5 64.99 10.92 -55.45
C LEU A 5 64.15 11.75 -56.48
N PRO A 6 64.08 13.09 -56.28
CA PRO A 6 62.98 14.01 -56.60
C PRO A 6 63.48 15.23 -57.43
N CYS A 7 62.65 16.26 -57.62
CA CYS A 7 63.07 17.67 -57.82
C CYS A 7 61.83 18.58 -57.77
N LEU A 8 61.73 19.53 -56.82
CA LEU A 8 62.01 20.98 -56.97
C LEU A 8 61.00 21.70 -57.90
N LEU A 9 60.39 22.87 -57.65
CA LEU A 9 60.48 23.93 -56.63
C LEU A 9 59.39 25.00 -56.98
N LEU A 10 58.95 25.76 -55.96
CA LEU A 10 58.57 27.20 -55.94
C LEU A 10 57.18 27.71 -56.40
N LEU A 11 56.54 28.35 -55.40
CA LEU A 11 55.93 29.71 -55.39
C LEU A 11 54.67 29.98 -56.25
N VAL A 12 53.55 30.30 -55.59
CA VAL A 12 53.10 31.66 -55.22
C VAL A 12 51.65 31.52 -54.73
N GLY A 13 51.38 31.94 -53.49
CA GLY A 13 50.02 32.05 -52.97
C GLY A 13 49.33 33.27 -53.56
N ALA A 14 48.26 33.04 -54.33
CA ALA A 14 47.28 34.06 -54.69
C ALA A 14 45.94 33.69 -54.04
N VAL A 15 45.51 34.54 -53.10
CA VAL A 15 44.16 34.55 -52.54
C VAL A 15 43.22 35.00 -53.64
N MET A 16 42.30 34.14 -54.06
CA MET A 16 41.08 34.54 -54.79
C MET A 16 39.90 33.73 -54.26
N THR A 17 38.93 34.47 -53.73
CA THR A 17 37.60 34.04 -53.33
C THR A 17 36.82 33.54 -54.55
N ALA A 18 36.27 32.32 -54.48
CA ALA A 18 35.34 31.82 -55.49
C ALA A 18 34.15 31.14 -54.83
N GLN A 19 32.98 31.73 -55.06
CA GLN A 19 31.66 31.25 -54.66
C GLN A 19 31.39 29.84 -55.21
N CYS A 20 30.95 28.94 -54.34
CA CYS A 20 30.50 27.61 -54.73
C CYS A 20 29.08 27.71 -55.30
N GLN A 21 28.94 27.74 -56.64
CA GLN A 21 27.67 27.51 -57.32
C GLN A 21 27.38 26.00 -57.41
N GLY A 22 26.14 25.66 -57.11
CA GLY A 22 25.69 24.30 -56.82
C GLY A 22 25.70 23.32 -57.99
N LEU A 23 26.13 22.09 -57.69
CA LEU A 23 25.85 20.90 -58.48
C LEU A 23 24.47 20.35 -58.09
N HIS A 24 23.51 20.51 -58.99
CA HIS A 24 22.19 19.91 -58.95
C HIS A 24 22.27 18.37 -59.00
N MET A 25 22.30 17.71 -57.83
CA MET A 25 21.87 16.32 -57.74
C MET A 25 20.33 16.27 -57.72
N ARG A 26 19.76 15.70 -58.79
CA ARG A 26 18.33 15.38 -58.92
C ARG A 26 17.90 14.48 -57.77
N PHE A 27 17.30 15.07 -56.73
CA PHE A 27 16.43 14.34 -55.82
C PHE A 27 15.24 13.79 -56.61
N LYS A 28 15.10 12.46 -56.67
CA LYS A 28 13.85 11.80 -57.01
C LYS A 28 12.80 12.27 -55.99
N ARG A 29 11.99 13.27 -56.38
CA ARG A 29 10.79 13.68 -55.64
C ARG A 29 9.73 12.58 -55.80
N GLY A 30 9.17 12.14 -54.68
CA GLY A 30 7.82 11.58 -54.65
C GLY A 30 7.65 10.18 -54.06
N ALA A 31 8.11 9.93 -52.84
CA ALA A 31 7.30 9.10 -51.96
C ALA A 31 6.12 9.98 -51.52
N ARG A 32 4.91 9.75 -52.05
CA ARG A 32 3.70 10.41 -51.56
C ARG A 32 3.63 10.18 -50.05
N SER A 33 3.76 11.24 -49.26
CA SER A 33 3.28 11.24 -47.88
C SER A 33 1.84 10.72 -47.92
N ARG A 34 1.58 9.54 -47.35
CA ARG A 34 0.22 9.03 -47.20
C ARG A 34 -0.51 10.09 -46.39
N ALA A 35 -1.59 10.65 -46.91
CA ALA A 35 -2.35 11.64 -46.16
C ALA A 35 -3.08 10.92 -45.01
N ILE A 36 -2.82 11.36 -43.78
CA ILE A 36 -3.28 10.74 -42.54
C ILE A 36 -4.20 11.71 -41.80
N CYS A 37 -5.27 11.21 -41.18
CA CYS A 37 -6.15 12.00 -40.33
C CYS A 37 -6.00 11.56 -38.87
N THR A 38 -5.98 12.51 -37.94
CA THR A 38 -6.02 12.22 -36.50
C THR A 38 -7.40 12.57 -35.96
N ASP A 39 -7.99 11.67 -35.18
CA ASP A 39 -9.24 11.95 -34.48
C ASP A 39 -8.98 12.79 -33.22
N ASN A 40 -9.72 13.90 -33.06
CA ASN A 40 -9.52 14.81 -31.94
C ASN A 40 -10.00 14.24 -30.59
N SER A 41 -10.90 13.25 -30.59
CA SER A 41 -11.47 12.68 -29.36
C SER A 41 -10.66 11.51 -28.82
N SER A 42 -10.13 10.65 -29.70
CA SER A 42 -9.35 9.48 -29.32
C SER A 42 -7.85 9.59 -29.58
N ALA A 43 -7.40 10.64 -30.28
CA ALA A 43 -6.03 10.79 -30.81
C ALA A 43 -5.60 9.65 -31.76
N GLU A 44 -6.54 8.86 -32.27
CA GLU A 44 -6.25 7.77 -33.20
C GLU A 44 -5.93 8.27 -34.60
N ILE A 45 -5.10 7.50 -35.29
CA ILE A 45 -4.53 7.85 -36.59
C ILE A 45 -5.15 6.97 -37.68
N TYR A 46 -5.78 7.59 -38.67
CA TYR A 46 -6.48 6.94 -39.77
C TYR A 46 -5.79 7.22 -41.10
N GLN A 47 -5.53 6.15 -41.87
CA GLN A 47 -5.01 6.27 -43.23
C GLN A 47 -6.08 6.82 -44.20
N HIS A 48 -5.65 7.24 -45.39
CA HIS A 48 -6.56 7.70 -46.45
C HIS A 48 -7.69 6.68 -46.70
N ARG A 49 -8.94 7.15 -46.71
CA ARG A 49 -10.20 6.37 -46.77
C ARG A 49 -10.56 5.57 -45.51
N GLY A 50 -9.78 5.65 -44.43
CA GLY A 50 -10.17 5.09 -43.13
C GLY A 50 -11.48 5.70 -42.62
N THR A 51 -12.30 4.89 -41.97
CA THR A 51 -13.63 5.28 -41.47
C THR A 51 -13.78 4.92 -40.00
N TRP A 52 -14.37 5.80 -39.20
CA TRP A 52 -14.59 5.59 -37.77
C TRP A 52 -15.83 6.30 -37.25
N LEU A 53 -16.25 5.93 -36.05
CA LEU A 53 -17.24 6.67 -35.28
C LEU A 53 -16.53 7.49 -34.20
N ARG A 54 -17.01 8.71 -33.94
CA ARG A 54 -16.54 9.52 -32.81
C ARG A 54 -17.71 10.10 -32.02
N LEU A 55 -17.46 10.41 -30.76
CA LEU A 55 -18.41 11.11 -29.90
C LEU A 55 -18.18 12.62 -30.00
N SER A 56 -19.22 13.37 -30.35
CA SER A 56 -19.20 14.83 -30.47
C SER A 56 -20.34 15.41 -29.62
N GLY A 57 -20.02 15.77 -28.37
CA GLY A 57 -21.04 16.10 -27.37
C GLY A 57 -21.90 14.87 -27.03
N SER A 58 -23.23 14.98 -27.20
CA SER A 58 -24.18 13.88 -27.00
C SER A 58 -24.50 13.09 -28.28
N ARG A 59 -23.87 13.42 -29.42
CA ARG A 59 -24.15 12.82 -30.73
C ARG A 59 -22.97 11.98 -31.22
N ILE A 60 -23.27 10.94 -32.00
CA ILE A 60 -22.27 10.10 -32.64
C ILE A 60 -22.16 10.48 -34.12
N GLU A 61 -20.93 10.71 -34.57
CA GLU A 61 -20.62 11.06 -35.95
C GLU A 61 -19.87 9.94 -36.64
N TYR A 62 -20.23 9.67 -37.88
CA TYR A 62 -19.43 8.89 -38.80
C TYR A 62 -18.43 9.80 -39.49
N CYS A 63 -17.15 9.43 -39.41
CA CYS A 63 -16.04 10.15 -39.98
C CYS A 63 -15.32 9.31 -41.03
N ARG A 64 -14.83 9.98 -42.07
CA ARG A 64 -13.93 9.40 -43.07
C ARG A 64 -12.72 10.30 -43.29
N CYS A 65 -11.55 9.69 -43.42
CA CYS A 65 -10.32 10.39 -43.77
C CYS A 65 -10.26 10.64 -45.27
N ASP A 66 -10.32 11.90 -45.67
CA ASP A 66 -10.20 12.34 -47.05
C ASP A 66 -8.98 13.25 -47.20
N SER A 67 -7.91 12.69 -47.76
CA SER A 67 -6.64 13.38 -48.06
C SER A 67 -6.10 14.23 -46.88
N GLY A 68 -6.16 13.70 -45.66
CA GLY A 68 -5.63 14.35 -44.45
C GLY A 68 -6.62 15.26 -43.71
N ARG A 69 -7.87 15.37 -44.21
CA ARG A 69 -8.97 16.03 -43.48
C ARG A 69 -10.04 15.01 -43.09
N SER A 70 -10.51 15.09 -41.86
CA SER A 70 -11.66 14.31 -41.39
C SER A 70 -12.95 14.96 -41.87
N ARG A 71 -13.76 14.22 -42.64
CA ARG A 71 -15.13 14.62 -42.99
C ARG A 71 -16.10 13.80 -42.15
N CYS A 72 -16.88 14.46 -41.32
CA CYS A 72 -17.77 13.83 -40.35
C CYS A 72 -19.21 14.31 -40.50
N HIS A 73 -20.17 13.42 -40.25
CA HIS A 73 -21.59 13.76 -40.17
C HIS A 73 -22.29 12.89 -39.11
N THR A 74 -23.35 13.40 -38.49
CA THR A 74 -24.11 12.65 -37.48
C THR A 74 -24.82 11.46 -38.11
N VAL A 75 -24.78 10.31 -37.44
CA VAL A 75 -25.46 9.09 -37.88
C VAL A 75 -26.33 8.51 -36.77
N PRO A 76 -27.49 7.91 -37.10
CA PRO A 76 -28.28 7.17 -36.12
C PRO A 76 -27.53 5.91 -35.68
N VAL A 77 -27.57 5.65 -34.38
CA VAL A 77 -26.97 4.46 -33.77
C VAL A 77 -28.03 3.64 -33.06
N ARG A 78 -27.72 2.37 -32.84
CA ARG A 78 -28.49 1.47 -31.99
C ARG A 78 -27.55 0.75 -31.02
N VAL A 79 -28.10 0.21 -29.95
CA VAL A 79 -27.33 -0.66 -29.04
C VAL A 79 -26.76 -1.85 -29.83
N CYS A 80 -25.51 -2.21 -29.54
CA CYS A 80 -24.88 -3.35 -30.19
C CYS A 80 -25.61 -4.65 -29.88
N THR A 81 -25.75 -5.53 -30.88
CA THR A 81 -26.42 -6.85 -30.71
C THR A 81 -25.64 -7.77 -29.77
N ARG A 82 -24.31 -7.64 -29.75
CA ARG A 82 -23.43 -8.20 -28.72
C ARG A 82 -22.58 -7.06 -28.18
N ASN A 83 -22.43 -6.97 -26.85
CA ASN A 83 -21.59 -5.94 -26.26
C ASN A 83 -20.12 -6.25 -26.57
N LYS A 84 -19.46 -5.35 -27.33
CA LYS A 84 -18.03 -5.46 -27.70
C LYS A 84 -17.13 -4.61 -26.80
N CYS A 85 -17.68 -3.97 -25.78
CA CYS A 85 -16.96 -3.14 -24.84
C CYS A 85 -16.67 -3.94 -23.56
N TYR A 86 -15.44 -3.82 -23.07
CA TYR A 86 -14.98 -4.37 -21.81
C TYR A 86 -15.45 -3.51 -20.63
N ASN A 87 -15.29 -4.03 -19.41
CA ASN A 87 -15.47 -3.29 -18.15
C ASN A 87 -16.80 -2.55 -18.04
N GLY A 88 -17.88 -3.17 -18.52
CA GLY A 88 -19.24 -2.62 -18.46
C GLY A 88 -19.49 -1.45 -19.41
N GLY A 89 -18.60 -1.16 -20.37
CA GLY A 89 -18.79 -0.10 -21.36
C GLY A 89 -20.08 -0.27 -22.17
N GLN A 90 -20.70 0.86 -22.53
CA GLN A 90 -21.92 0.87 -23.35
C GLN A 90 -21.56 0.87 -24.83
N CYS A 91 -22.03 -0.14 -25.57
CA CYS A 91 -21.73 -0.30 -26.99
C CYS A 91 -22.85 0.27 -27.87
N SER A 92 -22.48 1.18 -28.76
CA SER A 92 -23.35 1.72 -29.81
C SER A 92 -22.79 1.39 -31.19
N GLN A 93 -23.62 0.87 -32.09
CA GLN A 93 -23.25 0.56 -33.48
C GLN A 93 -24.04 1.40 -34.47
N ALA A 94 -23.42 1.78 -35.59
CA ALA A 94 -24.09 2.53 -36.65
C ALA A 94 -25.20 1.71 -37.30
N TYR A 95 -26.37 2.31 -37.48
CA TYR A 95 -27.56 1.60 -37.99
C TYR A 95 -27.33 1.00 -39.39
N TYR A 96 -26.71 1.76 -40.30
CA TYR A 96 -26.45 1.37 -41.69
C TYR A 96 -25.07 0.72 -41.92
N SER A 97 -24.21 0.68 -40.90
CA SER A 97 -22.85 0.12 -40.96
C SER A 97 -22.56 -0.70 -39.70
N PRO A 98 -23.13 -1.90 -39.53
CA PRO A 98 -23.07 -2.67 -38.29
C PRO A 98 -21.65 -3.04 -37.83
N GLN A 99 -20.70 -3.02 -38.76
CA GLN A 99 -19.27 -3.24 -38.50
C GLN A 99 -18.61 -2.10 -37.70
N LEU A 100 -19.19 -0.90 -37.73
CA LEU A 100 -18.69 0.26 -37.00
C LEU A 100 -19.44 0.41 -35.69
N PHE A 101 -18.67 0.38 -34.59
CA PHE A 101 -19.17 0.56 -33.24
C PHE A 101 -18.27 1.51 -32.45
N ILE A 102 -18.82 2.07 -31.38
CA ILE A 102 -18.12 2.92 -30.42
C ILE A 102 -18.51 2.48 -29.00
N CYS A 103 -17.53 2.53 -28.10
CA CYS A 103 -17.71 2.22 -26.69
C CYS A 103 -17.69 3.51 -25.86
N GLN A 104 -18.70 3.67 -25.00
CA GLN A 104 -18.69 4.68 -23.95
C GLN A 104 -18.22 4.02 -22.65
N CYS A 105 -17.05 4.45 -22.17
CA CYS A 105 -16.40 3.85 -21.01
C CYS A 105 -16.89 4.46 -19.70
N HIS A 106 -16.97 3.63 -18.66
CA HIS A 106 -17.18 4.09 -17.29
C HIS A 106 -15.94 4.82 -16.78
N GLN A 107 -16.11 5.62 -15.72
CA GLN A 107 -15.00 6.30 -15.05
C GLN A 107 -13.92 5.29 -14.65
N GLY A 108 -12.65 5.64 -14.87
CA GLY A 108 -11.51 4.77 -14.59
C GLY A 108 -11.08 3.90 -15.78
N PHE A 109 -11.87 3.79 -16.85
CA PHE A 109 -11.53 3.01 -18.05
C PHE A 109 -11.38 3.87 -19.30
N SER A 110 -10.48 3.47 -20.20
CA SER A 110 -10.27 4.11 -21.50
C SER A 110 -9.92 3.10 -22.59
N GLY A 111 -9.66 3.58 -23.81
CA GLY A 111 -9.41 2.73 -24.97
C GLY A 111 -10.64 2.56 -25.88
N LYS A 112 -10.43 1.94 -27.04
CA LYS A 112 -11.47 1.83 -28.09
C LYS A 112 -12.63 0.94 -27.67
N GLN A 113 -12.35 -0.04 -26.81
CA GLN A 113 -13.27 -1.00 -26.25
C GLN A 113 -13.34 -0.92 -24.72
N CYS A 114 -12.83 0.15 -24.09
CA CYS A 114 -12.73 0.28 -22.63
C CYS A 114 -11.81 -0.77 -21.98
N GLU A 115 -10.78 -1.21 -22.72
CA GLU A 115 -9.83 -2.25 -22.34
C GLU A 115 -8.68 -1.77 -21.45
N ILE A 116 -8.46 -0.46 -21.35
CA ILE A 116 -7.41 0.14 -20.52
C ILE A 116 -7.99 0.54 -19.17
N ASP A 117 -7.35 0.09 -18.11
CA ASP A 117 -7.63 0.50 -16.73
C ASP A 117 -6.67 1.65 -16.36
N THR A 118 -7.22 2.84 -16.14
CA THR A 118 -6.43 4.05 -15.84
C THR A 118 -6.04 4.16 -14.36
N GLU A 119 -6.68 3.38 -13.50
CA GLU A 119 -6.49 3.43 -12.05
C GLU A 119 -5.42 2.43 -11.59
N VAL A 120 -5.29 1.28 -12.26
CA VAL A 120 -4.32 0.24 -11.87
C VAL A 120 -2.85 0.67 -12.07
N LYS A 121 -2.06 0.58 -10.99
CA LYS A 121 -0.64 1.00 -10.98
C LYS A 121 0.37 -0.14 -10.82
N CYS A 122 -0.08 -1.36 -10.56
CA CYS A 122 0.76 -2.53 -10.34
C CYS A 122 0.24 -3.76 -11.10
N TYR A 123 1.08 -4.77 -11.31
CA TYR A 123 0.67 -6.04 -11.90
C TYR A 123 0.56 -7.15 -10.83
N LYS A 124 -0.41 -8.06 -10.99
CA LYS A 124 -0.56 -9.27 -10.16
C LYS A 124 0.09 -10.46 -10.87
N ASP A 125 0.55 -11.45 -10.12
CA ASP A 125 1.16 -12.68 -10.63
C ASP A 125 2.30 -12.38 -11.64
N THR A 126 2.17 -12.80 -12.89
CA THR A 126 3.10 -12.48 -14.02
C THR A 126 2.67 -11.24 -14.81
N GLY A 127 1.48 -10.68 -14.54
CA GLY A 127 1.01 -9.46 -15.19
C GLY A 127 0.38 -9.64 -16.57
N VAL A 128 -0.02 -10.86 -16.94
CA VAL A 128 -0.79 -11.14 -18.18
C VAL A 128 -2.09 -10.33 -18.25
N THR A 129 -2.78 -10.19 -17.12
CA THR A 129 -4.02 -9.42 -17.00
C THR A 129 -3.79 -7.92 -16.80
N TYR A 130 -2.54 -7.45 -16.77
CA TYR A 130 -2.25 -6.05 -16.56
C TYR A 130 -2.76 -5.19 -17.73
N ARG A 131 -3.61 -4.21 -17.42
CA ARG A 131 -4.20 -3.27 -18.39
C ARG A 131 -3.93 -1.81 -18.05
N GLY A 132 -2.96 -1.55 -17.18
CA GLY A 132 -2.58 -0.20 -16.76
C GLY A 132 -1.87 0.63 -17.83
N THR A 133 -1.59 1.88 -17.49
CA THR A 133 -1.02 2.89 -18.40
C THR A 133 0.49 3.08 -18.27
N TRP A 134 1.22 2.15 -17.66
CA TRP A 134 2.67 2.26 -17.50
C TRP A 134 3.37 2.06 -18.84
N SER A 135 4.33 2.92 -19.22
CA SER A 135 4.98 2.92 -20.54
C SER A 135 6.51 3.06 -20.49
N MET A 136 7.12 2.65 -19.38
CA MET A 136 8.56 2.79 -19.13
C MET A 136 9.20 1.43 -18.78
N THR A 137 10.36 1.18 -19.40
CA THR A 137 11.21 0.00 -19.13
C THR A 137 11.99 0.11 -17.83
N GLU A 138 12.61 -0.99 -17.38
CA GLU A 138 13.52 -1.01 -16.22
C GLU A 138 14.74 -0.10 -16.40
N SER A 139 15.22 0.09 -17.64
CA SER A 139 16.30 1.03 -17.97
C SER A 139 15.86 2.49 -18.09
N GLY A 140 14.55 2.77 -17.98
CA GLY A 140 13.97 4.10 -18.16
C GLY A 140 13.77 4.50 -19.62
N THR A 141 13.89 3.55 -20.55
CA THR A 141 13.55 3.77 -21.97
C THR A 141 12.04 3.76 -22.15
N GLU A 142 11.50 4.73 -22.86
CA GLU A 142 10.08 4.80 -23.20
C GLU A 142 9.70 3.69 -24.19
N CYS A 143 8.57 3.06 -23.93
CA CYS A 143 8.04 2.00 -24.77
C CYS A 143 7.60 2.51 -26.15
N LEU A 144 7.77 1.67 -27.16
CA LEU A 144 7.23 1.87 -28.50
C LEU A 144 5.73 1.57 -28.53
N ASN A 145 5.02 2.26 -29.41
CA ASN A 145 3.61 1.99 -29.67
C ASN A 145 3.47 0.61 -30.35
N TRP A 146 2.60 -0.25 -29.82
CA TRP A 146 2.40 -1.61 -30.36
C TRP A 146 1.90 -1.61 -31.81
N ASN A 147 1.25 -0.52 -32.25
CA ASN A 147 0.79 -0.34 -33.63
C ASN A 147 1.80 0.41 -34.53
N SER A 148 3.07 0.52 -34.13
CA SER A 148 4.11 1.12 -34.96
C SER A 148 4.34 0.31 -36.24
N ASP A 149 4.50 0.99 -37.38
CA ASP A 149 4.80 0.37 -38.68
C ASP A 149 6.08 -0.52 -38.64
N GLY A 150 7.03 -0.22 -37.75
CA GLY A 150 8.23 -1.03 -37.56
C GLY A 150 7.99 -2.39 -36.90
N LEU A 151 6.79 -2.62 -36.34
CA LEU A 151 6.41 -3.82 -35.59
C LEU A 151 5.42 -4.72 -36.34
N VAL A 152 5.01 -4.36 -37.57
CA VAL A 152 4.01 -5.10 -38.38
C VAL A 152 4.28 -6.61 -38.42
N ASN A 153 5.55 -7.00 -38.62
CA ASN A 153 5.96 -8.41 -38.74
C ASN A 153 6.46 -9.03 -37.42
N TRP A 154 6.34 -8.32 -36.29
CA TRP A 154 6.73 -8.84 -34.99
C TRP A 154 5.63 -9.69 -34.38
N MET A 155 6.03 -10.71 -33.61
CA MET A 155 5.10 -11.72 -33.08
C MET A 155 3.95 -11.10 -32.27
N TYR A 156 4.21 -10.05 -31.48
CA TYR A 156 3.19 -9.37 -30.67
C TYR A 156 3.03 -7.92 -31.09
N SER A 157 2.19 -7.65 -32.08
CA SER A 157 1.92 -6.29 -32.56
C SER A 157 0.45 -5.91 -32.37
N GLY A 158 0.16 -4.60 -32.40
CA GLY A 158 -1.20 -4.06 -32.35
C GLY A 158 -2.01 -4.32 -33.63
N GLN A 159 -1.44 -5.01 -34.63
CA GLN A 159 -2.09 -5.35 -35.89
C GLN A 159 -2.65 -6.78 -35.93
N ARG A 160 -2.45 -7.56 -34.85
CA ARG A 160 -3.02 -8.90 -34.71
C ARG A 160 -4.54 -8.85 -34.56
N GLU A 161 -5.20 -9.94 -34.96
CA GLU A 161 -6.65 -10.08 -34.78
C GLU A 161 -7.05 -10.15 -33.29
N ASP A 162 -6.23 -10.80 -32.46
CA ASP A 162 -6.40 -10.97 -31.00
C ASP A 162 -5.74 -9.85 -30.18
N ALA A 163 -5.25 -8.78 -30.84
CA ALA A 163 -4.48 -7.71 -30.17
C ALA A 163 -5.23 -7.11 -28.97
N ALA A 164 -6.54 -6.87 -29.12
CA ALA A 164 -7.36 -6.31 -28.05
C ALA A 164 -7.47 -7.23 -26.82
N GLU A 165 -7.52 -8.55 -27.01
CA GLU A 165 -7.57 -9.52 -25.91
C GLU A 165 -6.25 -9.53 -25.13
N LEU A 166 -5.13 -9.41 -25.85
CA LEU A 166 -3.79 -9.27 -25.29
C LEU A 166 -3.51 -7.87 -24.71
N GLY A 167 -4.45 -6.92 -24.87
CA GLY A 167 -4.29 -5.53 -24.46
C GLY A 167 -3.28 -4.75 -25.30
N LEU A 168 -2.97 -5.21 -26.51
CA LEU A 168 -2.14 -4.54 -27.50
C LEU A 168 -3.01 -3.63 -28.37
N GLY A 169 -2.48 -2.49 -28.79
CA GLY A 169 -3.26 -1.54 -29.59
C GLY A 169 -2.49 -0.28 -29.93
N ASN A 170 -3.21 0.79 -30.23
CA ASN A 170 -2.62 2.09 -30.56
C ASN A 170 -2.17 2.87 -29.31
N HIS A 171 -1.27 2.28 -28.53
CA HIS A 171 -0.66 2.87 -27.34
C HIS A 171 0.70 2.20 -27.09
N ASN A 172 1.48 2.73 -26.14
CA ASN A 172 2.78 2.18 -25.76
C ASN A 172 2.82 1.59 -24.34
N TYR A 173 1.68 1.24 -23.76
CA TYR A 173 1.63 0.67 -22.41
C TYR A 173 2.22 -0.75 -22.33
N CYS A 174 2.89 -1.05 -21.25
CA CYS A 174 3.49 -2.35 -20.92
C CYS A 174 2.44 -3.46 -20.88
N ARG A 175 2.75 -4.61 -21.49
CA ARG A 175 1.88 -5.80 -21.54
C ARG A 175 2.70 -7.07 -21.36
N ASN A 176 2.02 -8.17 -21.10
CA ASN A 176 2.64 -9.49 -21.03
C ASN A 176 1.86 -10.49 -21.90
N PRO A 177 1.95 -10.38 -23.23
CA PRO A 177 1.14 -11.18 -24.15
C PRO A 177 1.63 -12.63 -24.31
N ASP A 178 2.84 -12.95 -23.85
CA ASP A 178 3.52 -14.24 -23.96
C ASP A 178 3.68 -14.99 -22.64
N ASP A 179 3.07 -14.49 -21.56
CA ASP A 179 3.18 -15.04 -20.20
C ASP A 179 4.63 -15.17 -19.72
N ASP A 180 5.47 -14.17 -20.03
CA ASP A 180 6.79 -14.02 -19.41
C ASP A 180 6.62 -13.78 -17.89
N SER A 181 7.71 -13.81 -17.15
CA SER A 181 7.81 -13.48 -15.73
C SER A 181 7.18 -12.15 -15.30
N ARG A 182 7.08 -11.15 -16.19
CA ARG A 182 6.52 -9.81 -15.90
C ARG A 182 6.23 -8.99 -17.16
N PRO A 183 5.43 -7.90 -17.08
CA PRO A 183 5.15 -7.03 -18.22
C PRO A 183 6.40 -6.44 -18.88
N TRP A 184 6.36 -6.32 -20.20
CA TRP A 184 7.44 -5.80 -21.04
C TRP A 184 6.88 -4.94 -22.18
N CYS A 185 7.78 -4.31 -22.94
CA CYS A 185 7.44 -3.59 -24.16
C CYS A 185 8.61 -3.57 -25.15
N TYR A 186 8.33 -3.23 -26.40
CA TYR A 186 9.38 -2.95 -27.39
C TYR A 186 9.99 -1.58 -27.19
N ILE A 187 11.29 -1.46 -27.49
CA ILE A 187 12.06 -0.23 -27.45
C ILE A 187 12.98 -0.11 -28.67
N TYR A 188 13.40 1.11 -28.97
CA TYR A 188 14.40 1.40 -29.99
C TYR A 188 15.71 1.83 -29.33
N LYS A 189 16.75 0.99 -29.38
CA LYS A 189 18.01 1.21 -28.65
C LYS A 189 19.21 0.86 -29.52
N GLY A 190 20.11 1.82 -29.71
CA GLY A 190 21.35 1.61 -30.48
C GLY A 190 21.11 1.33 -31.97
N GLY A 191 20.09 1.95 -32.57
CA GLY A 191 19.76 1.80 -33.99
C GLY A 191 19.01 0.50 -34.33
N ARG A 192 18.58 -0.27 -33.34
CA ARG A 192 17.81 -1.51 -33.52
C ARG A 192 16.59 -1.56 -32.62
N TYR A 193 15.54 -2.24 -33.11
CA TYR A 193 14.38 -2.61 -32.31
C TYR A 193 14.73 -3.80 -31.42
N THR A 194 14.33 -3.73 -30.15
CA THR A 194 14.48 -4.81 -29.15
C THR A 194 13.32 -4.72 -28.17
N TRP A 195 13.25 -5.62 -27.19
CA TRP A 195 12.31 -5.54 -26.06
C TRP A 195 13.07 -5.44 -24.73
N GLU A 196 12.35 -4.99 -23.70
CA GLU A 196 12.85 -4.95 -22.33
C GLU A 196 11.68 -5.04 -21.34
N HIS A 197 11.92 -5.62 -20.16
CA HIS A 197 10.93 -5.62 -19.08
C HIS A 197 10.59 -4.21 -18.62
N CYS A 198 9.35 -4.05 -18.19
CA CYS A 198 8.83 -2.81 -17.66
C CYS A 198 9.12 -2.63 -16.18
N SER A 199 9.24 -1.37 -15.77
CA SER A 199 9.40 -0.97 -14.36
C SER A 199 8.07 -0.98 -13.58
N VAL A 200 7.05 -1.70 -14.06
CA VAL A 200 5.76 -1.81 -13.36
C VAL A 200 5.99 -2.55 -12.03
N PRO A 201 5.51 -2.02 -10.88
CA PRO A 201 5.65 -2.74 -9.61
C PRO A 201 4.70 -3.94 -9.54
N SER A 202 5.11 -5.02 -8.87
CA SER A 202 4.23 -6.15 -8.53
C SER A 202 3.34 -5.76 -7.35
N CYS A 203 2.03 -6.01 -7.42
CA CYS A 203 1.07 -5.67 -6.36
C CYS A 203 1.40 -6.36 -5.03
N SER A 204 1.99 -7.56 -5.06
CA SER A 204 2.46 -8.26 -3.86
C SER A 204 3.69 -7.60 -3.22
N LYS A 205 4.42 -6.78 -3.98
CA LYS A 205 5.54 -5.94 -3.52
C LYS A 205 5.15 -4.47 -3.38
N VAL A 206 3.91 -4.08 -3.70
CA VAL A 206 3.38 -2.77 -3.40
C VAL A 206 3.18 -2.71 -1.89
N ARG A 207 4.27 -2.34 -1.19
CA ARG A 207 4.15 -1.64 0.08
C ARG A 207 3.18 -0.49 -0.17
N ASN A 208 2.19 -0.37 0.71
CA ASN A 208 1.14 0.62 0.66
C ASN A 208 1.71 1.97 0.16
N THR A 209 1.37 2.36 -1.07
CA THR A 209 1.92 3.57 -1.73
C THR A 209 1.50 4.86 -1.04
N ASN A 210 0.59 4.78 -0.07
CA ASN A 210 0.17 5.91 0.72
C ASN A 210 1.14 6.22 1.87
N CYS A 211 2.15 5.39 2.09
CA CYS A 211 3.08 5.53 3.22
C CYS A 211 4.55 5.26 2.84
N SER A 212 5.49 5.77 3.62
CA SER A 212 6.94 5.55 3.49
C SER A 212 7.45 4.53 4.51
N SER A 213 8.29 3.58 4.10
CA SER A 213 9.01 2.72 5.06
C SER A 213 10.43 3.23 5.29
N GLY A 214 10.93 3.14 6.53
CA GLY A 214 12.27 3.61 6.88
C GLY A 214 12.45 5.09 6.54
N ARG A 215 13.51 5.43 5.79
CA ARG A 215 13.77 6.79 5.29
C ARG A 215 12.93 7.17 4.06
N GLY A 216 12.20 6.23 3.46
CA GLY A 216 11.38 6.50 2.27
C GLY A 216 12.15 6.65 0.96
N THR A 217 13.36 6.09 0.84
CA THR A 217 14.13 6.04 -0.43
C THR A 217 13.39 5.29 -1.53
N ASP A 218 12.66 4.24 -1.14
CA ASP A 218 11.85 3.41 -2.03
C ASP A 218 10.39 3.89 -2.12
N TYR A 219 10.06 5.03 -1.50
CA TYR A 219 8.72 5.59 -1.56
C TYR A 219 8.38 6.01 -3.00
N ARG A 220 7.30 5.45 -3.54
CA ARG A 220 6.81 5.73 -4.90
C ARG A 220 5.35 6.19 -4.93
N GLY A 221 4.84 6.66 -3.79
CA GLY A 221 3.47 7.17 -3.69
C GLY A 221 3.23 8.50 -4.39
N SER A 222 1.99 8.99 -4.28
CA SER A 222 1.50 10.20 -4.95
C SER A 222 1.37 11.41 -4.02
N HIS A 223 1.88 11.36 -2.78
CA HIS A 223 1.85 12.50 -1.87
C HIS A 223 2.63 13.68 -2.46
N SER A 224 2.06 14.89 -2.45
CA SER A 224 2.63 16.08 -3.13
C SER A 224 2.52 17.36 -2.31
N VAL A 225 2.38 17.24 -0.99
CA VAL A 225 2.27 18.36 -0.05
C VAL A 225 3.34 18.24 1.05
N THR A 226 3.93 19.37 1.45
CA THR A 226 4.98 19.41 2.49
C THR A 226 4.39 19.43 3.90
N SER A 227 5.21 19.26 4.93
CA SER A 227 4.79 19.39 6.33
C SER A 227 4.23 20.77 6.69
N SER A 228 4.56 21.81 5.91
CA SER A 228 4.02 23.17 6.10
C SER A 228 2.73 23.42 5.31
N GLY A 229 2.27 22.44 4.51
CA GLY A 229 1.12 22.58 3.62
C GLY A 229 1.46 23.11 2.21
N ALA A 230 2.73 23.34 1.89
CA ALA A 230 3.13 23.83 0.57
C ALA A 230 3.01 22.73 -0.51
N THR A 231 2.56 23.11 -1.71
CA THR A 231 2.45 22.16 -2.84
C THR A 231 3.80 21.98 -3.52
N CYS A 232 4.20 20.72 -3.72
CA CYS A 232 5.44 20.36 -4.37
C CYS A 232 5.50 20.80 -5.85
N LEU A 233 6.70 21.18 -6.30
CA LEU A 233 7.02 21.43 -7.70
C LEU A 233 7.27 20.11 -8.45
N LYS A 234 7.01 20.12 -9.77
CA LYS A 234 7.33 18.98 -10.64
C LYS A 234 8.84 18.81 -10.76
N TRP A 235 9.35 17.58 -10.69
CA TRP A 235 10.79 17.30 -10.74
C TRP A 235 11.43 17.63 -12.09
N ASN A 236 10.64 17.72 -13.16
CA ASN A 236 11.07 18.18 -14.50
C ASN A 236 10.79 19.68 -14.75
N SER A 237 10.47 20.46 -13.72
CA SER A 237 10.26 21.90 -13.89
C SER A 237 11.56 22.58 -14.37
N LEU A 238 11.44 23.49 -15.34
CA LEU A 238 12.58 24.27 -15.85
C LEU A 238 13.22 25.16 -14.77
N ILE A 239 12.45 25.55 -13.75
CA ILE A 239 12.96 26.31 -12.59
C ILE A 239 14.02 25.50 -11.81
N LEU A 240 14.01 24.17 -11.94
CA LEU A 240 14.93 23.26 -11.26
C LEU A 240 16.16 22.88 -12.11
N ILE A 241 16.36 23.46 -13.30
CA ILE A 241 17.40 23.01 -14.23
C ILE A 241 18.83 23.06 -13.65
N ASN A 242 19.08 23.98 -12.72
CA ASN A 242 20.36 24.15 -12.02
C ASN A 242 20.37 23.55 -10.59
N LYS A 243 19.38 22.69 -10.26
CA LYS A 243 19.31 22.02 -8.96
C LYS A 243 19.68 20.54 -9.08
N VAL A 244 20.20 20.00 -7.98
CA VAL A 244 20.48 18.58 -7.79
C VAL A 244 19.22 17.81 -7.41
N TYR A 245 19.22 16.51 -7.71
CA TYR A 245 18.11 15.59 -7.46
C TYR A 245 16.80 15.98 -8.16
N THR A 246 16.89 16.14 -9.49
CA THR A 246 15.78 16.51 -10.37
C THR A 246 15.55 15.43 -11.43
N ALA A 247 14.49 15.59 -12.24
CA ALA A 247 14.22 14.68 -13.36
C ALA A 247 15.24 14.78 -14.51
N TRP A 248 16.15 15.76 -14.47
CA TRP A 248 17.21 15.97 -15.47
C TRP A 248 18.43 15.06 -15.27
N ARG A 249 18.47 14.30 -14.16
CA ARG A 249 19.56 13.35 -13.89
C ARG A 249 19.41 12.07 -14.72
N ARG A 250 20.55 11.42 -15.01
CA ARG A 250 20.58 10.13 -15.74
C ARG A 250 19.91 8.99 -14.97
N ASP A 251 19.98 9.02 -13.64
CA ASP A 251 19.40 8.03 -12.71
C ASP A 251 18.05 8.46 -12.14
N ALA A 252 17.47 9.57 -12.62
CA ALA A 252 16.23 10.15 -12.10
C ALA A 252 15.09 9.12 -11.97
N TYR A 253 14.92 8.24 -12.95
CA TYR A 253 13.88 7.22 -12.95
C TYR A 253 14.05 6.21 -11.80
N ARG A 254 15.28 5.80 -11.46
CA ARG A 254 15.55 4.87 -10.35
C ARG A 254 15.15 5.49 -9.02
N LEU A 255 15.37 6.80 -8.91
CA LEU A 255 15.02 7.62 -7.75
C LEU A 255 13.54 8.04 -7.74
N GLY A 256 12.77 7.65 -8.78
CA GLY A 256 11.36 7.98 -8.92
C GLY A 256 11.09 9.46 -9.19
N LEU A 257 12.04 10.18 -9.82
CA LEU A 257 11.94 11.59 -10.21
C LEU A 257 11.50 11.66 -11.68
N GLY A 258 10.47 12.46 -11.98
CA GLY A 258 9.90 12.52 -13.34
C GLY A 258 9.05 13.77 -13.61
N SER A 259 8.05 13.64 -14.47
CA SER A 259 7.15 14.75 -14.86
C SER A 259 6.07 15.09 -13.81
N HIS A 260 6.09 14.41 -12.67
CA HIS A 260 5.18 14.61 -11.54
C HIS A 260 5.83 15.45 -10.43
N ASN A 261 5.05 15.81 -9.42
CA ASN A 261 5.47 16.56 -8.23
C ASN A 261 5.42 15.75 -6.93
N PHE A 262 5.33 14.42 -7.01
CA PHE A 262 5.27 13.57 -5.81
C PHE A 262 6.56 13.57 -5.00
N CYS A 263 6.44 13.55 -3.67
CA CYS A 263 7.55 13.52 -2.72
C CYS A 263 8.45 12.30 -2.92
N ARG A 264 9.77 12.48 -2.85
CA ARG A 264 10.78 11.41 -2.99
C ARG A 264 11.91 11.65 -1.99
N ASN A 265 12.69 10.61 -1.73
CA ASN A 265 13.93 10.73 -0.97
C ASN A 265 15.13 10.24 -1.83
N PRO A 266 15.55 11.05 -2.82
CA PRO A 266 16.57 10.65 -3.78
C PRO A 266 18.01 10.69 -3.23
N ASP A 267 18.22 11.32 -2.09
CA ASP A 267 19.51 11.58 -1.44
C ASP A 267 19.70 10.82 -0.13
N ASN A 268 18.74 9.95 0.23
CA ASN A 268 18.77 9.15 1.47
C ASN A 268 18.80 9.99 2.76
N ASP A 269 18.15 11.16 2.72
CA ASP A 269 17.90 12.01 3.88
C ASP A 269 16.93 11.30 4.87
N SER A 270 16.55 11.97 5.95
CA SER A 270 15.72 11.44 7.03
C SER A 270 14.30 11.04 6.59
N LYS A 271 13.70 11.70 5.60
CA LYS A 271 12.34 11.44 5.11
C LYS A 271 12.11 12.00 3.69
N PRO A 272 11.04 11.57 2.97
CA PRO A 272 10.71 12.12 1.66
C PRO A 272 10.52 13.64 1.67
N TRP A 273 10.99 14.30 0.63
CA TRP A 273 10.92 15.75 0.46
C TRP A 273 10.58 16.12 -0.99
N CYS A 274 10.36 17.42 -1.23
CA CYS A 274 10.20 17.98 -2.57
C CYS A 274 10.64 19.45 -2.63
N HIS A 275 10.83 19.97 -3.85
CA HIS A 275 11.08 21.39 -4.06
C HIS A 275 9.78 22.20 -3.96
N VAL A 276 9.85 23.40 -3.38
CA VAL A 276 8.73 24.34 -3.23
C VAL A 276 9.15 25.78 -3.48
N LEU A 277 8.19 26.64 -3.81
CA LEU A 277 8.36 28.09 -3.87
C LEU A 277 7.73 28.71 -2.62
N LYS A 278 8.54 29.33 -1.77
CA LYS A 278 8.08 30.00 -0.55
C LYS A 278 8.44 31.47 -0.64
N GLY A 279 7.44 32.35 -0.63
CA GLY A 279 7.66 33.79 -0.82
C GLY A 279 8.41 34.11 -2.12
N ASN A 280 8.13 33.37 -3.20
CA ASN A 280 8.81 33.46 -4.49
C ASN A 280 10.30 33.05 -4.50
N GLN A 281 10.80 32.47 -3.41
CA GLN A 281 12.14 31.90 -3.31
C GLN A 281 12.09 30.37 -3.47
N LEU A 282 12.95 29.84 -4.34
CA LEU A 282 13.08 28.41 -4.56
C LEU A 282 13.79 27.74 -3.38
N THR A 283 13.11 26.81 -2.71
CA THR A 283 13.65 26.02 -1.60
C THR A 283 13.16 24.56 -1.68
N TRP A 284 13.42 23.76 -0.66
CA TRP A 284 12.90 22.41 -0.48
C TRP A 284 12.35 22.25 0.93
N GLU A 285 11.38 21.35 1.10
CA GLU A 285 10.82 21.03 2.40
C GLU A 285 10.47 19.54 2.46
N TYR A 286 10.48 18.99 3.66
CA TYR A 286 10.03 17.62 3.91
C TYR A 286 8.53 17.47 3.70
N CYS A 287 8.14 16.28 3.27
CA CYS A 287 6.76 15.90 3.13
C CYS A 287 6.23 15.16 4.36
N ASN A 288 4.94 15.35 4.63
CA ASN A 288 4.23 14.60 5.66
C ASN A 288 3.72 13.26 5.11
N VAL A 289 4.62 12.45 4.56
CA VAL A 289 4.26 11.09 4.12
C VAL A 289 4.12 10.21 5.37
N PRO A 290 2.96 9.58 5.62
CA PRO A 290 2.81 8.72 6.80
C PRO A 290 3.77 7.55 6.70
N ASN A 291 4.35 7.11 7.82
CA ASN A 291 5.17 5.90 7.80
C ASN A 291 4.28 4.66 7.61
N CYS A 292 4.78 3.68 6.86
CA CYS A 292 4.04 2.46 6.66
C CYS A 292 3.92 1.74 7.98
N SER A 293 2.66 1.54 8.39
CA SER A 293 2.39 0.85 9.63
C SER A 293 2.96 -0.57 9.55
N THR A 294 3.82 -0.89 10.51
CA THR A 294 4.34 -2.23 10.80
C THR A 294 3.47 -2.94 11.85
N CYS A 295 2.40 -2.27 12.30
CA CYS A 295 1.47 -2.83 13.28
C CYS A 295 0.91 -4.18 12.82
N GLY A 296 0.62 -5.04 13.79
CA GLY A 296 -0.01 -6.33 13.56
C GLY A 296 0.85 -7.33 12.79
N LEU A 297 2.08 -6.98 12.42
CA LEU A 297 3.03 -7.89 11.78
C LEU A 297 3.80 -8.67 12.84
N ARG A 298 3.86 -9.99 12.69
CA ARG A 298 4.60 -10.90 13.57
C ARG A 298 5.51 -11.82 12.77
N GLN A 299 6.52 -12.41 13.42
CA GLN A 299 7.33 -13.46 12.77
C GLN A 299 6.51 -14.76 12.76
N ARG A 300 6.06 -15.21 11.58
CA ARG A 300 5.39 -16.52 11.45
C ARG A 300 6.42 -17.63 11.64
N ARG A 301 6.46 -18.27 12.81
CA ARG A 301 7.13 -19.56 12.99
C ARG A 301 6.13 -20.71 12.79
N ALA A 302 6.64 -21.81 12.23
CA ALA A 302 5.87 -22.99 11.89
C ALA A 302 5.21 -23.61 13.14
N ARG A 303 4.02 -24.20 12.91
CA ARG A 303 3.14 -24.87 13.89
C ARG A 303 3.93 -25.64 14.96
N GLN A 304 3.84 -25.20 16.22
CA GLN A 304 4.20 -26.03 17.36
C GLN A 304 3.01 -26.93 17.73
N PHE A 305 3.31 -28.15 18.16
CA PHE A 305 2.31 -29.17 18.50
C PHE A 305 1.50 -28.78 19.75
N ARG A 306 0.24 -29.22 19.75
CA ARG A 306 -0.86 -28.78 20.62
C ARG A 306 -0.89 -29.52 21.96
N ILE A 307 -1.09 -28.79 23.05
CA ILE A 307 -1.43 -29.30 24.39
C ILE A 307 -2.69 -28.55 24.86
N GLN A 308 -3.54 -29.20 25.65
CA GLN A 308 -4.84 -28.68 26.14
C GLN A 308 -4.65 -27.48 27.10
N GLY A 309 -5.45 -26.41 26.98
CA GLY A 309 -5.38 -25.21 27.85
C GLY A 309 -4.46 -24.08 27.34
N GLY A 310 -4.46 -23.84 26.02
CA GLY A 310 -3.55 -22.94 25.32
C GLY A 310 -2.18 -23.55 24.99
N SER A 311 -1.62 -23.18 23.83
CA SER A 311 -0.23 -23.56 23.49
C SER A 311 0.75 -22.57 24.09
N SER A 312 1.80 -23.07 24.75
CA SER A 312 2.96 -22.24 25.06
C SER A 312 3.48 -21.61 23.76
N THR A 313 3.68 -20.31 23.78
CA THR A 313 4.06 -19.54 22.59
C THR A 313 5.31 -18.70 22.88
N ASP A 314 5.92 -18.20 21.83
CA ASP A 314 7.07 -17.28 21.89
C ASP A 314 6.57 -15.85 21.73
N ILE A 315 7.18 -14.89 22.42
CA ILE A 315 6.78 -13.49 22.32
C ILE A 315 6.81 -12.94 20.89
N ALA A 316 7.64 -13.49 19.99
CA ALA A 316 7.66 -13.11 18.58
C ALA A 316 6.35 -13.41 17.82
N ALA A 317 5.51 -14.31 18.35
CA ALA A 317 4.17 -14.58 17.82
C ALA A 317 3.12 -13.55 18.26
N HIS A 318 3.35 -12.87 19.40
CA HIS A 318 2.50 -11.80 19.94
C HIS A 318 3.36 -10.61 20.41
N PRO A 319 4.09 -9.95 19.49
CA PRO A 319 5.11 -8.95 19.85
C PRO A 319 4.55 -7.67 20.49
N TRP A 320 3.22 -7.52 20.50
CA TRP A 320 2.48 -6.44 21.17
C TRP A 320 2.13 -6.76 22.62
N GLN A 321 2.34 -7.99 23.08
CA GLN A 321 2.03 -8.37 24.46
C GLN A 321 2.95 -7.63 25.43
N ALA A 322 2.34 -6.90 26.36
CA ALA A 322 3.00 -6.30 27.50
C ALA A 322 2.70 -7.10 28.78
N ALA A 323 3.66 -7.09 29.71
CA ALA A 323 3.47 -7.56 31.07
C ALA A 323 3.64 -6.38 32.03
N ILE A 324 2.64 -6.15 32.87
CA ILE A 324 2.61 -5.05 33.82
C ILE A 324 2.90 -5.63 35.21
N PHE A 325 3.90 -5.05 35.87
CA PHE A 325 4.33 -5.44 37.20
C PHE A 325 4.13 -4.29 38.18
N VAL A 326 3.85 -4.65 39.44
CA VAL A 326 3.66 -3.72 40.55
C VAL A 326 4.60 -4.04 41.71
N LYS A 327 5.10 -3.00 42.38
CA LYS A 327 5.85 -3.09 43.63
C LYS A 327 4.98 -2.66 44.81
N TYR A 328 4.65 -3.61 45.68
CA TYR A 328 3.91 -3.34 46.92
C TYR A 328 4.87 -2.89 48.01
N HIS A 329 4.48 -1.91 48.83
CA HIS A 329 5.33 -1.39 49.92
C HIS A 329 5.71 -2.43 50.97
N ARG A 330 4.87 -3.46 51.17
CA ARG A 330 5.02 -4.45 52.25
C ARG A 330 5.45 -5.84 51.77
N VAL A 331 5.59 -6.03 50.46
CA VAL A 331 5.96 -7.32 49.87
C VAL A 331 7.20 -7.13 49.00
N PRO A 332 8.30 -7.84 49.29
CA PRO A 332 9.52 -7.70 48.52
C PRO A 332 9.34 -8.27 47.10
N GLY A 333 9.84 -7.54 46.12
CA GLY A 333 9.87 -7.96 44.72
C GLY A 333 8.86 -7.24 43.82
N GLU A 334 8.90 -7.60 42.54
CA GLU A 334 7.96 -7.15 41.52
C GLU A 334 6.92 -8.26 41.31
N HIS A 335 5.64 -7.92 41.40
CA HIS A 335 4.54 -8.87 41.25
C HIS A 335 3.83 -8.61 39.92
N PHE A 336 3.48 -9.68 39.21
CA PHE A 336 2.69 -9.55 37.99
C PHE A 336 1.28 -9.09 38.34
N LEU A 337 0.86 -7.98 37.74
CA LEU A 337 -0.44 -7.34 37.95
C LEU A 337 -1.42 -7.78 36.86
N CYS A 338 -1.14 -7.38 35.61
CA CYS A 338 -2.01 -7.58 34.46
C CYS A 338 -1.21 -7.68 33.15
N GLY A 339 -1.89 -8.12 32.10
CA GLY A 339 -1.44 -7.95 30.73
C GLY A 339 -1.58 -6.50 30.24
N GLY A 340 -0.98 -6.24 29.08
CA GLY A 340 -1.18 -5.01 28.32
C GLY A 340 -0.92 -5.24 26.84
N ILE A 341 -1.22 -4.22 26.03
CA ILE A 341 -1.04 -4.23 24.58
C ILE A 341 -0.31 -2.99 24.13
N LEU A 342 0.86 -3.15 23.49
CA LEU A 342 1.55 -2.05 22.83
C LEU A 342 0.77 -1.63 21.58
N ILE A 343 0.26 -0.40 21.56
CA ILE A 343 -0.52 0.15 20.43
C ILE A 343 0.22 1.25 19.67
N SER A 344 1.21 1.87 20.31
CA SER A 344 2.18 2.76 19.68
C SER A 344 3.53 2.59 20.39
N SER A 345 4.60 3.20 19.88
CA SER A 345 5.92 3.10 20.52
C SER A 345 5.91 3.53 21.98
N CYS A 346 5.05 4.47 22.39
CA CYS A 346 5.08 5.07 23.73
C CYS A 346 3.84 4.75 24.58
N TRP A 347 2.88 3.97 24.06
CA TRP A 347 1.59 3.77 24.71
C TRP A 347 1.17 2.31 24.74
N VAL A 348 0.76 1.87 25.93
CA VAL A 348 0.24 0.54 26.22
C VAL A 348 -1.22 0.66 26.66
N LEU A 349 -2.10 -0.13 26.05
CA LEU A 349 -3.47 -0.34 26.53
C LEU A 349 -3.51 -1.45 27.57
N SER A 350 -4.46 -1.35 28.50
CA SER A 350 -4.79 -2.41 29.46
C SER A 350 -6.24 -2.21 29.95
N ALA A 351 -6.68 -3.04 30.88
CA ALA A 351 -7.98 -2.92 31.53
C ALA A 351 -7.92 -1.90 32.69
N ALA A 352 -9.00 -1.18 32.92
CA ALA A 352 -9.10 -0.20 34.02
C ALA A 352 -9.09 -0.86 35.40
N HIS A 353 -9.77 -2.00 35.55
CA HIS A 353 -9.88 -2.69 36.84
C HIS A 353 -8.52 -3.10 37.43
N CYS A 354 -7.49 -3.25 36.59
CA CYS A 354 -6.12 -3.50 37.01
C CYS A 354 -5.51 -2.36 37.86
N PHE A 355 -6.07 -1.15 37.80
CA PHE A 355 -5.53 0.05 38.42
C PHE A 355 -6.46 0.68 39.48
N GLU A 356 -7.55 0.00 39.86
CA GLU A 356 -8.50 0.48 40.87
C GLU A 356 -7.87 0.76 42.24
N GLU A 357 -6.80 0.03 42.59
CA GLU A 357 -6.08 0.24 43.86
C GLU A 357 -5.34 1.58 43.92
N GLY A 358 -5.24 2.33 42.81
CA GLY A 358 -4.65 3.67 42.79
C GLY A 358 -3.13 3.69 42.95
N PHE A 359 -2.43 2.78 42.27
CA PHE A 359 -0.96 2.68 42.34
C PHE A 359 -0.27 3.98 41.89
N SER A 360 0.82 4.35 42.55
CA SER A 360 1.70 5.42 42.05
C SER A 360 2.48 4.94 40.83
N THR A 361 2.77 5.84 39.89
CA THR A 361 3.50 5.51 38.65
C THR A 361 4.85 4.83 38.89
N ASN A 362 5.57 5.23 39.95
CA ASN A 362 6.85 4.63 40.36
C ASN A 362 6.75 3.19 40.88
N GLN A 363 5.54 2.73 41.21
CA GLN A 363 5.30 1.34 41.61
C GLN A 363 5.08 0.43 40.40
N LEU A 364 4.78 1.01 39.23
CA LEU A 364 4.40 0.29 38.03
C LEU A 364 5.59 0.15 37.09
N LYS A 365 5.71 -1.02 36.48
CA LYS A 365 6.74 -1.33 35.49
C LYS A 365 6.14 -2.11 34.35
N ILE A 366 6.50 -1.72 33.14
CA ILE A 366 6.05 -2.39 31.91
C ILE A 366 7.24 -3.13 31.31
N VAL A 367 7.01 -4.38 30.91
CA VAL A 367 7.99 -5.19 30.21
C VAL A 367 7.41 -5.65 28.87
N LEU A 368 8.17 -5.42 27.80
CA LEU A 368 7.87 -5.84 26.42
C LEU A 368 8.91 -6.86 25.96
N GLY A 369 8.55 -7.74 25.01
CA GLY A 369 9.53 -8.60 24.34
C GLY A 369 10.08 -9.77 25.18
N ARG A 370 9.32 -10.18 26.22
CA ARG A 370 9.65 -11.28 27.12
C ARG A 370 8.75 -12.48 26.84
N THR A 371 9.25 -13.72 26.86
CA THR A 371 8.43 -14.95 26.73
C THR A 371 8.17 -15.61 28.08
N SER A 372 9.15 -15.60 28.98
CA SER A 372 9.05 -16.12 30.34
C SER A 372 8.71 -14.99 31.31
N ARG A 373 7.57 -15.06 31.99
CA ARG A 373 7.17 -14.07 32.99
C ARG A 373 8.21 -13.90 34.09
N ALA A 374 8.81 -15.01 34.53
CA ALA A 374 9.67 -15.06 35.72
C ALA A 374 11.15 -14.75 35.42
N THR A 375 11.65 -15.10 34.22
CA THR A 375 13.07 -14.97 33.89
C THR A 375 13.29 -13.84 32.89
N PRO A 376 14.13 -12.83 33.21
CA PRO A 376 14.56 -11.82 32.24
C PRO A 376 15.18 -12.42 30.98
N GLU A 377 14.90 -11.81 29.83
CA GLU A 377 15.45 -12.17 28.52
C GLU A 377 16.25 -11.00 27.93
N GLU A 378 17.30 -11.28 27.13
CA GLU A 378 18.15 -10.22 26.54
C GLU A 378 17.38 -9.31 25.58
N SER A 379 16.35 -9.83 24.91
CA SER A 379 15.55 -9.09 23.92
C SER A 379 14.43 -8.24 24.52
N GLU A 380 14.30 -8.21 25.85
CA GLU A 380 13.23 -7.50 26.52
C GLU A 380 13.53 -6.01 26.67
N GLN A 381 12.47 -5.19 26.67
CA GLN A 381 12.56 -3.76 26.95
C GLN A 381 11.73 -3.44 28.20
N LYS A 382 12.32 -2.68 29.12
CA LYS A 382 11.73 -2.35 30.42
C LYS A 382 11.47 -0.85 30.51
N PHE A 383 10.28 -0.49 30.96
CA PHE A 383 9.86 0.90 31.07
C PHE A 383 9.26 1.16 32.46
N GLN A 384 9.56 2.34 33.00
CA GLN A 384 8.75 2.93 34.07
C GLN A 384 7.47 3.49 33.45
N VAL A 385 6.45 3.75 34.28
CA VAL A 385 5.24 4.41 33.83
C VAL A 385 5.38 5.92 34.06
N LYS A 386 5.18 6.74 33.03
CA LYS A 386 5.17 8.21 33.17
C LYS A 386 3.86 8.69 33.76
N ASN A 387 2.78 8.17 33.18
CA ASN A 387 1.40 8.45 33.57
C ASN A 387 0.53 7.26 33.16
N TYR A 388 -0.57 7.04 33.86
CA TYR A 388 -1.63 6.14 33.41
C TYR A 388 -2.99 6.80 33.60
N ILE A 389 -3.88 6.54 32.65
CA ILE A 389 -5.17 7.21 32.52
C ILE A 389 -6.24 6.13 32.44
N VAL A 390 -7.04 6.04 33.49
CA VAL A 390 -8.24 5.20 33.54
C VAL A 390 -9.40 5.97 32.90
N HIS A 391 -10.23 5.29 32.12
CA HIS A 391 -11.40 5.91 31.50
C HIS A 391 -12.32 6.54 32.57
N GLN A 392 -12.73 7.80 32.38
CA GLN A 392 -13.40 8.60 33.43
C GLN A 392 -14.78 8.06 33.83
N ARG A 393 -15.40 7.24 32.96
CA ARG A 393 -16.70 6.60 33.20
C ARG A 393 -16.58 5.10 33.48
N PHE A 394 -15.40 4.63 33.87
CA PHE A 394 -15.23 3.25 34.27
C PHE A 394 -16.12 2.94 35.49
N ASP A 395 -16.83 1.82 35.41
CA ASP A 395 -17.75 1.34 36.44
C ASP A 395 -17.26 -0.03 36.92
N SER A 396 -16.83 -0.11 38.17
CA SER A 396 -16.25 -1.33 38.75
C SER A 396 -17.29 -2.39 39.13
N GLU A 397 -18.59 -2.04 39.17
CA GLU A 397 -19.65 -3.01 39.48
C GLU A 397 -20.00 -3.85 38.25
N ASN A 398 -20.13 -3.20 37.09
CA ASN A 398 -20.52 -3.86 35.84
C ASN A 398 -19.40 -3.94 34.80
N PHE A 399 -18.22 -3.40 35.08
CA PHE A 399 -17.04 -3.36 34.20
C PHE A 399 -17.25 -2.58 32.89
N ASN A 400 -18.25 -1.70 32.81
CA ASN A 400 -18.43 -0.84 31.65
C ASN A 400 -17.30 0.20 31.59
N ASN A 401 -16.79 0.45 30.38
CA ASN A 401 -15.61 1.29 30.14
C ASN A 401 -14.33 0.81 30.85
N ASP A 402 -14.14 -0.51 30.91
CA ASP A 402 -12.95 -1.14 31.46
C ASP A 402 -11.74 -1.03 30.51
N ILE A 403 -11.16 0.16 30.44
CA ILE A 403 -10.00 0.50 29.61
C ILE A 403 -9.10 1.53 30.29
N ALA A 404 -7.78 1.32 30.19
CA ALA A 404 -6.75 2.23 30.67
C ALA A 404 -5.61 2.38 29.64
N LEU A 405 -5.01 3.57 29.62
CA LEU A 405 -3.83 3.89 28.82
C LEU A 405 -2.63 4.18 29.72
N LEU A 406 -1.49 3.58 29.40
CA LEU A 406 -0.23 3.77 30.11
C LEU A 406 0.80 4.38 29.17
N GLN A 407 1.42 5.48 29.60
CA GLN A 407 2.51 6.13 28.88
C GLN A 407 3.85 5.60 29.40
N LEU A 408 4.70 5.16 28.49
CA LEU A 408 6.04 4.66 28.81
C LEU A 408 6.95 5.82 29.25
N ASN A 409 7.85 5.55 30.20
CA ASN A 409 8.93 6.41 30.66
C ASN A 409 10.25 5.63 30.67
N SER A 410 11.34 6.21 30.16
CA SER A 410 12.66 5.59 30.30
C SER A 410 13.77 6.65 30.31
N ASP A 411 14.80 6.38 31.12
CA ASP A 411 15.97 7.26 31.30
C ASP A 411 17.03 7.08 30.19
N ALA A 412 16.79 6.24 29.17
CA ALA A 412 17.76 5.96 28.10
C ALA A 412 17.17 5.87 26.67
N GLU A 413 15.86 5.61 26.53
CA GLU A 413 15.12 5.52 25.26
C GLU A 413 13.69 6.03 25.48
N ASP A 414 13.26 7.10 24.81
CA ASP A 414 11.98 7.76 25.13
C ASP A 414 10.75 6.85 24.96
N CYS A 415 10.83 5.83 24.10
CA CYS A 415 9.75 4.92 23.75
C CYS A 415 10.28 3.54 23.32
N ALA A 416 9.40 2.55 23.20
CA ALA A 416 9.74 1.20 22.75
C ALA A 416 10.34 1.19 21.34
N LEU A 417 11.47 0.52 21.19
CA LEU A 417 12.12 0.27 19.91
C LEU A 417 11.50 -0.95 19.22
N GLU A 418 11.13 -0.81 17.96
CA GLU A 418 10.57 -1.92 17.19
C GLU A 418 11.64 -2.98 16.90
N THR A 419 11.37 -4.23 17.28
CA THR A 419 12.24 -5.39 17.04
C THR A 419 11.45 -6.57 16.47
N GLY A 420 12.06 -7.75 16.37
CA GLY A 420 11.34 -8.99 16.04
C GLY A 420 10.38 -9.46 17.14
N THR A 421 10.59 -9.01 18.38
CA THR A 421 9.86 -9.43 19.59
C THR A 421 9.05 -8.30 20.22
N VAL A 422 9.23 -7.05 19.78
CA VAL A 422 8.50 -5.85 20.25
C VAL A 422 7.92 -5.11 19.06
N ARG A 423 6.60 -5.11 18.90
CA ARG A 423 5.86 -4.43 17.83
C ARG A 423 4.45 -4.06 18.29
N THR A 424 3.83 -3.11 17.60
CA THR A 424 2.48 -2.67 17.96
C THR A 424 1.40 -3.59 17.36
N ALA A 425 0.26 -3.72 18.04
CA ALA A 425 -0.96 -4.24 17.44
C ALA A 425 -1.62 -3.17 16.56
N CYS A 426 -2.32 -3.55 15.49
CA CYS A 426 -3.08 -2.56 14.72
C CYS A 426 -4.34 -2.15 15.46
N LEU A 427 -4.59 -0.86 15.60
CA LEU A 427 -5.91 -0.36 15.97
C LEU A 427 -6.87 -0.51 14.77
N PRO A 428 -8.14 -0.89 15.01
CA PRO A 428 -9.14 -1.03 13.96
C PRO A 428 -9.61 0.33 13.46
N THR A 429 -10.28 0.36 12.31
CA THR A 429 -11.04 1.54 11.87
C THR A 429 -12.48 1.47 12.40
N PRO A 430 -13.19 2.60 12.56
CA PRO A 430 -14.59 2.59 13.03
C PRO A 430 -15.53 1.75 12.16
N GLU A 431 -15.22 1.59 10.87
CA GLU A 431 -16.02 0.82 9.90
C GLU A 431 -15.65 -0.66 9.87
N LEU A 432 -14.65 -1.10 10.66
CA LEU A 432 -14.22 -2.48 10.66
C LEU A 432 -15.32 -3.37 11.25
N GLN A 433 -16.04 -4.06 10.37
CA GLN A 433 -16.96 -5.12 10.74
C GLN A 433 -16.31 -6.47 10.49
N LEU A 434 -16.20 -7.28 11.56
CA LEU A 434 -15.80 -8.66 11.47
C LEU A 434 -17.06 -9.53 11.55
N PRO A 435 -17.20 -10.55 10.69
CA PRO A 435 -18.33 -11.49 10.77
C PRO A 435 -18.41 -12.17 12.13
N ASP A 436 -19.62 -12.54 12.53
CA ASP A 436 -19.82 -13.43 13.68
C ASP A 436 -19.00 -14.73 13.48
N TRP A 437 -18.52 -15.29 14.58
CA TRP A 437 -17.69 -16.49 14.61
C TRP A 437 -16.30 -16.37 13.97
N THR A 438 -15.86 -15.15 13.64
CA THR A 438 -14.48 -14.87 13.22
C THR A 438 -13.50 -15.43 14.25
N GLU A 439 -12.52 -16.22 13.80
CA GLU A 439 -11.46 -16.76 14.66
C GLU A 439 -10.44 -15.66 15.00
N CYS A 440 -10.18 -15.51 16.29
CA CYS A 440 -9.28 -14.53 16.87
C CYS A 440 -8.35 -15.23 17.86
N GLU A 441 -7.31 -14.51 18.28
CA GLU A 441 -6.27 -15.01 19.16
C GLU A 441 -6.22 -14.13 20.42
N ILE A 442 -6.04 -14.79 21.56
CA ILE A 442 -5.76 -14.17 22.84
C ILE A 442 -4.37 -14.60 23.31
N SER A 443 -3.69 -13.76 24.08
CA SER A 443 -2.40 -14.09 24.66
C SER A 443 -2.25 -13.50 26.06
N GLY A 444 -1.46 -14.16 26.91
CA GLY A 444 -1.20 -13.67 28.25
C GLY A 444 -0.42 -14.62 29.16
N TYR A 445 -0.21 -14.17 30.40
CA TYR A 445 0.53 -14.88 31.44
C TYR A 445 -0.36 -15.32 32.61
N GLY A 446 -1.66 -15.36 32.37
CA GLY A 446 -2.67 -15.72 33.33
C GLY A 446 -2.49 -17.13 33.89
N LYS A 447 -3.37 -17.47 34.82
CA LYS A 447 -3.40 -18.76 35.48
C LYS A 447 -3.86 -19.84 34.50
N ASN A 448 -3.32 -21.04 34.64
CA ASN A 448 -3.75 -22.19 33.83
C ASN A 448 -5.19 -22.61 34.12
N GLU A 449 -5.63 -22.42 35.37
CA GLU A 449 -6.94 -22.80 35.87
C GLU A 449 -7.42 -21.72 36.84
N GLU A 450 -8.75 -21.56 36.95
CA GLU A 450 -9.39 -20.50 37.76
C GLU A 450 -8.88 -20.45 39.21
N PHE A 451 -8.62 -21.63 39.79
CA PHE A 451 -8.20 -21.79 41.19
C PHE A 451 -6.69 -22.04 41.35
N SER A 452 -5.91 -22.00 40.27
CA SER A 452 -4.45 -22.16 40.37
C SER A 452 -3.86 -21.07 41.27
N PRO A 453 -3.00 -21.43 42.24
CA PRO A 453 -2.28 -20.43 43.03
C PRO A 453 -1.18 -19.72 42.21
N PHE A 454 -0.77 -20.29 41.08
CA PHE A 454 0.36 -19.80 40.28
C PHE A 454 -0.07 -19.31 38.89
N TYR A 455 0.48 -18.16 38.49
CA TYR A 455 0.43 -17.65 37.12
C TYR A 455 1.35 -18.45 36.21
N SER A 456 0.99 -18.57 34.92
CA SER A 456 1.84 -19.24 33.94
C SER A 456 3.24 -18.60 33.91
N GLU A 457 4.27 -19.44 33.94
CA GLU A 457 5.66 -18.97 33.81
C GLU A 457 5.98 -18.55 32.39
N ARG A 458 5.31 -19.12 31.39
CA ARG A 458 5.52 -18.83 29.98
C ARG A 458 4.28 -18.19 29.36
N LEU A 459 4.50 -17.33 28.36
CA LEU A 459 3.43 -16.78 27.53
C LEU A 459 2.63 -17.90 26.89
N LYS A 460 1.31 -17.77 26.92
CA LYS A 460 0.37 -18.66 26.26
C LYS A 460 -0.43 -17.92 25.21
N GLU A 461 -0.89 -18.68 24.22
CA GLU A 461 -1.89 -18.23 23.27
C GLU A 461 -3.11 -19.16 23.28
N GLY A 462 -4.28 -18.60 23.00
CA GLY A 462 -5.53 -19.33 22.84
C GLY A 462 -6.29 -18.85 21.60
N ARG A 463 -7.09 -19.73 20.99
CA ARG A 463 -7.92 -19.38 19.83
C ARG A 463 -9.40 -19.35 20.20
N VAL A 464 -9.98 -18.16 20.12
CA VAL A 464 -11.39 -17.91 20.42
C VAL A 464 -12.13 -17.46 19.17
N ARG A 465 -13.46 -17.45 19.23
CA ARG A 465 -14.31 -16.90 18.16
C ARG A 465 -15.15 -15.78 18.70
N LEU A 466 -15.38 -14.75 17.87
CA LEU A 466 -16.34 -13.69 18.19
C LEU A 466 -17.75 -14.27 18.27
N PHE A 467 -18.46 -13.98 19.35
CA PHE A 467 -19.84 -14.40 19.52
C PHE A 467 -20.78 -13.34 18.93
N PRO A 468 -21.90 -13.77 18.31
CA PRO A 468 -22.94 -12.84 17.89
C PRO A 468 -23.54 -12.13 19.10
N ALA A 469 -23.97 -10.88 18.93
CA ALA A 469 -24.61 -10.09 20.00
C ALA A 469 -25.81 -10.81 20.63
N SER A 470 -26.54 -11.63 19.86
CA SER A 470 -27.66 -12.44 20.34
C SER A 470 -27.28 -13.52 21.36
N ARG A 471 -26.01 -13.94 21.39
CA ARG A 471 -25.44 -14.88 22.37
C ARG A 471 -24.51 -14.22 23.39
N CYS A 472 -24.35 -12.90 23.30
CA CYS A 472 -23.58 -12.09 24.23
C CYS A 472 -24.55 -11.29 25.11
N THR A 473 -25.37 -12.00 25.88
CA THR A 473 -26.44 -11.41 26.69
C THR A 473 -26.39 -11.91 28.13
N ALA A 474 -27.01 -11.15 29.04
CA ALA A 474 -27.04 -11.46 30.47
C ALA A 474 -27.56 -12.88 30.78
N GLN A 475 -28.46 -13.41 29.95
CA GLN A 475 -28.99 -14.77 30.09
C GLN A 475 -27.90 -15.85 30.05
N TYR A 476 -26.84 -15.64 29.26
CA TYR A 476 -25.72 -16.58 29.14
C TYR A 476 -24.57 -16.24 30.09
N LEU A 477 -24.69 -15.13 30.83
CA LEU A 477 -23.61 -14.54 31.62
C LEU A 477 -24.04 -14.26 33.07
N ASP A 478 -24.68 -15.23 33.74
CA ASP A 478 -25.10 -15.16 35.15
C ASP A 478 -25.88 -13.87 35.50
N ASN A 479 -26.75 -13.43 34.60
CA ASN A 479 -27.55 -12.20 34.69
C ASN A 479 -26.73 -10.90 34.80
N ARG A 480 -25.44 -10.90 34.45
CA ARG A 480 -24.64 -9.69 34.32
C ARG A 480 -24.90 -9.01 32.99
N THR A 481 -25.27 -7.74 33.04
CA THR A 481 -25.59 -6.95 31.85
C THR A 481 -24.33 -6.73 31.00
N VAL A 482 -24.43 -7.01 29.70
CA VAL A 482 -23.40 -6.68 28.72
C VAL A 482 -23.83 -5.44 27.95
N THR A 483 -22.97 -4.42 27.91
CA THR A 483 -23.24 -3.15 27.21
C THR A 483 -22.72 -3.18 25.77
N GLU A 484 -23.08 -2.17 24.97
CA GLU A 484 -22.58 -2.01 23.59
C GLU A 484 -21.06 -1.72 23.50
N ASN A 485 -20.45 -1.37 24.63
CA ASN A 485 -19.02 -1.13 24.80
C ASN A 485 -18.23 -2.43 25.04
N MET A 486 -18.94 -3.55 25.12
CA MET A 486 -18.37 -4.87 25.34
C MET A 486 -18.60 -5.75 24.12
N LEU A 487 -17.82 -6.82 24.02
CA LEU A 487 -18.02 -7.90 23.07
C LEU A 487 -17.72 -9.23 23.73
N CYS A 488 -18.25 -10.31 23.16
CA CYS A 488 -18.02 -11.65 23.65
C CYS A 488 -17.13 -12.44 22.70
N ALA A 489 -16.20 -13.19 23.25
CA ALA A 489 -15.45 -14.19 22.50
C ALA A 489 -15.18 -15.42 23.37
N GLY A 490 -15.22 -16.59 22.76
CA GLY A 490 -14.96 -17.83 23.48
C GLY A 490 -14.68 -18.97 22.52
N ASP A 491 -14.17 -20.08 23.05
CA ASP A 491 -13.97 -21.28 22.25
C ASP A 491 -15.21 -22.17 22.25
N THR A 492 -15.66 -22.51 21.04
CA THR A 492 -16.78 -23.44 20.80
C THR A 492 -16.32 -24.91 20.78
N ARG A 493 -15.01 -25.16 20.93
CA ARG A 493 -14.36 -26.47 20.68
C ARG A 493 -13.73 -27.14 21.92
N HIS A 494 -13.85 -26.52 23.11
CA HIS A 494 -13.38 -27.03 24.42
C HIS A 494 -11.86 -27.06 24.63
N LEU A 495 -11.14 -26.01 24.23
CA LEU A 495 -9.69 -26.05 24.20
C LEU A 495 -9.02 -24.85 24.86
N ASP A 496 -9.50 -23.63 24.60
CA ASP A 496 -8.81 -22.40 24.98
C ASP A 496 -9.79 -21.35 25.52
N ASP A 497 -9.45 -20.73 26.66
CA ASP A 497 -10.17 -19.58 27.21
C ASP A 497 -9.22 -18.67 27.98
N ALA A 498 -9.53 -17.37 28.07
CA ALA A 498 -8.79 -16.43 28.91
C ALA A 498 -9.08 -16.74 30.38
N CYS A 499 -8.07 -16.62 31.24
CA CYS A 499 -8.26 -16.91 32.66
C CYS A 499 -7.74 -15.77 33.55
N LYS A 500 -7.95 -15.90 34.87
CA LYS A 500 -7.50 -14.91 35.86
C LYS A 500 -6.01 -14.59 35.65
N GLY A 501 -5.69 -13.31 35.50
CA GLY A 501 -4.34 -12.82 35.22
C GLY A 501 -4.06 -12.48 33.75
N ASP A 502 -4.93 -12.85 32.83
CA ASP A 502 -4.86 -12.36 31.44
C ASP A 502 -5.55 -10.99 31.26
N SER A 503 -6.18 -10.46 32.32
CA SER A 503 -6.81 -9.14 32.35
C SER A 503 -5.92 -8.06 31.76
N GLY A 504 -6.49 -7.22 30.90
CA GLY A 504 -5.76 -6.21 30.16
C GLY A 504 -4.96 -6.74 28.96
N GLY A 505 -4.98 -8.05 28.69
CA GLY A 505 -4.36 -8.66 27.52
C GLY A 505 -5.17 -8.48 26.22
N PRO A 506 -4.55 -8.79 25.07
CA PRO A 506 -5.15 -8.57 23.74
C PRO A 506 -6.17 -9.64 23.36
N LEU A 507 -7.23 -9.22 22.66
CA LEU A 507 -7.97 -10.04 21.70
C LEU A 507 -7.70 -9.49 20.30
N VAL A 508 -6.94 -10.24 19.51
CA VAL A 508 -6.50 -9.83 18.17
C VAL A 508 -7.05 -10.73 17.07
N CYS A 509 -7.51 -10.14 15.97
CA CYS A 509 -8.07 -10.88 14.84
C CYS A 509 -7.27 -10.59 13.56
N MET A 510 -7.04 -11.62 12.74
CA MET A 510 -6.30 -11.48 11.49
C MET A 510 -7.19 -10.87 10.40
N LYS A 511 -6.71 -9.80 9.77
CA LYS A 511 -7.29 -9.21 8.55
C LYS A 511 -6.18 -8.68 7.65
N ASP A 512 -6.25 -9.01 6.36
CA ASP A 512 -5.28 -8.55 5.35
C ASP A 512 -3.80 -8.78 5.76
N ASP A 513 -3.52 -9.98 6.28
CA ASP A 513 -2.21 -10.42 6.81
C ASP A 513 -1.66 -9.61 8.00
N ARG A 514 -2.54 -8.93 8.75
CA ARG A 514 -2.20 -8.17 9.96
C ARG A 514 -3.13 -8.50 11.12
N MET A 515 -2.59 -8.43 12.33
CA MET A 515 -3.35 -8.60 13.57
C MET A 515 -3.92 -7.26 14.05
N PHE A 516 -5.24 -7.16 14.10
CA PHE A 516 -5.97 -6.01 14.62
C PHE A 516 -6.47 -6.27 16.03
N LEU A 517 -6.30 -5.32 16.94
CA LEU A 517 -6.78 -5.36 18.32
C LEU A 517 -8.28 -5.04 18.34
N ILE A 518 -9.10 -6.05 18.56
CA ILE A 518 -10.56 -5.93 18.55
C ILE A 518 -11.12 -5.79 19.97
N GLY A 519 -10.47 -6.44 20.95
CA GLY A 519 -10.89 -6.36 22.33
C GLY A 519 -9.75 -6.38 23.33
N ILE A 520 -10.06 -6.01 24.57
CA ILE A 520 -9.18 -6.11 25.75
C ILE A 520 -9.82 -7.09 26.72
N ILE A 521 -9.07 -8.07 27.21
CA ILE A 521 -9.55 -9.06 28.18
C ILE A 521 -10.00 -8.34 29.45
N SER A 522 -11.27 -8.51 29.83
CA SER A 522 -11.90 -7.79 30.94
C SER A 522 -12.38 -8.75 32.03
N TRP A 523 -13.50 -9.45 31.81
CA TRP A 523 -14.09 -10.38 32.80
C TRP A 523 -14.76 -11.59 32.15
N GLY A 524 -15.08 -12.61 32.95
CA GLY A 524 -15.74 -13.83 32.48
C GLY A 524 -16.26 -14.68 33.63
N ILE A 525 -16.99 -15.76 33.31
CA ILE A 525 -17.57 -16.68 34.31
C ILE A 525 -16.73 -17.94 34.36
N GLY A 526 -15.79 -17.94 35.29
CA GLY A 526 -14.75 -18.95 35.35
C GLY A 526 -13.87 -18.96 34.11
N CYS A 527 -13.04 -20.00 33.98
CA CYS A 527 -12.17 -20.18 32.83
C CYS A 527 -12.49 -21.51 32.13
N GLY A 528 -12.58 -21.50 30.81
CA GLY A 528 -12.64 -22.71 29.97
C GLY A 528 -14.01 -23.38 29.92
N ARG A 529 -15.11 -22.66 30.21
CA ARG A 529 -16.45 -23.25 30.19
C ARG A 529 -16.98 -23.34 28.76
N LYS A 530 -17.45 -24.53 28.38
CA LYS A 530 -18.09 -24.77 27.07
C LYS A 530 -19.25 -23.80 26.85
N ASP A 531 -19.28 -23.17 25.68
CA ASP A 531 -20.37 -22.32 25.19
C ASP A 531 -20.70 -21.10 26.07
N ILE A 532 -19.83 -20.77 27.04
CA ILE A 532 -19.90 -19.55 27.84
C ILE A 532 -18.76 -18.65 27.37
N PRO A 533 -19.03 -17.49 26.76
CA PRO A 533 -17.98 -16.62 26.29
C PRO A 533 -17.32 -15.82 27.42
N GLY A 534 -16.06 -15.45 27.23
CA GLY A 534 -15.45 -14.35 27.96
C GLY A 534 -15.95 -12.99 27.44
N VAL A 535 -15.90 -11.97 28.29
CA VAL A 535 -16.32 -10.61 27.97
C VAL A 535 -15.09 -9.71 27.87
N TYR A 536 -15.05 -8.93 26.79
CA TYR A 536 -13.92 -8.09 26.41
C TYR A 536 -14.42 -6.66 26.21
N THR A 537 -13.59 -5.69 26.54
CA THR A 537 -13.85 -4.28 26.18
C THR A 537 -13.71 -4.12 24.67
N ASN A 538 -14.72 -3.57 24.00
CA ASN A 538 -14.75 -3.40 22.55
C ASN A 538 -13.94 -2.17 22.12
N VAL A 539 -12.73 -2.40 21.60
CA VAL A 539 -11.75 -1.33 21.27
C VAL A 539 -12.27 -0.35 20.22
N ILE A 540 -13.13 -0.82 19.30
CA ILE A 540 -13.72 0.04 18.26
C ILE A 540 -14.53 1.19 18.88
N ARG A 541 -15.15 0.96 20.04
CA ARG A 541 -15.96 1.96 20.77
C ARG A 541 -15.11 3.02 21.48
N TYR A 542 -13.81 2.81 21.61
CA TYR A 542 -12.89 3.69 22.35
C TYR A 542 -11.83 4.35 21.46
N LEU A 543 -11.92 4.24 20.13
CA LEU A 543 -10.91 4.79 19.22
C LEU A 543 -10.71 6.31 19.40
N ASP A 544 -11.79 7.07 19.55
CA ASP A 544 -11.72 8.52 19.77
C ASP A 544 -11.08 8.84 21.13
N TRP A 545 -11.50 8.14 22.19
CA TRP A 545 -10.91 8.30 23.53
C TRP A 545 -9.42 7.96 23.54
N ILE A 546 -9.01 6.89 22.85
CA ILE A 546 -7.59 6.51 22.72
C ILE A 546 -6.82 7.64 22.04
N GLN A 547 -7.31 8.12 20.89
CA GLN A 547 -6.62 9.15 20.12
C GLN A 547 -6.50 10.47 20.86
N ASP A 548 -7.55 10.90 21.56
CA ASP A 548 -7.53 12.16 22.29
C ASP A 548 -6.67 12.07 23.54
N THR A 549 -6.69 10.93 24.23
CA THR A 549 -5.84 10.68 25.39
C THR A 549 -4.35 10.65 25.01
N MET A 550 -4.00 10.09 23.85
CA MET A 550 -2.61 10.05 23.36
C MET A 550 -2.05 11.42 22.95
N LYS A 551 -2.89 12.45 22.81
CA LYS A 551 -2.48 13.84 22.49
C LYS A 551 -2.25 14.70 23.73
N LEU A 552 -2.72 14.25 24.90
CA LEU A 552 -2.49 14.90 26.20
C LEU A 552 -1.02 14.72 26.61
#